data_AF-A0A343TFE4-F1
#
_entry.id   AF-A0A343TFE4-F1
#
_cell.length_a   1.000
_cell.length_b   1.000
_cell.length_c   1.000
_cell.angle_alpha   90.00
_cell.angle_beta   90.00
_cell.angle_gamma   90.00
#
_symmetry.space_group_name_H-M   'P 1'
#
loop_
_entity.id
_entity.type
_entity.pdbx_description
1 polymer ?
#
loop_
_entity_poly.entity_id
_entity_poly.type
_entity_poly.pdbx_seq_one_letter_code
_entity_poly.pdbx_strand_id
1 'polypeptide(L)'
;MDRTTRDRVLTALDEYGIDLPKDGLTLEKIRERAFGFQFESGEMLSFRIERHPTMYLSDMGAPGVDTSPARFHVLTEYQLDLTDETWHIEELSSTFEYEPWLVIEAELGAGGPQEMIQMGIEDVRAADDPEAAFDDVFESWIDHWEEKFDELDGRPVPDEDKEAILDLLIGELKEQAELD
;
A
#
# COMPACT_ATOMS: atom_id res chain seq x y z
N MET A 1 2.05 0.87 41.65
CA MET A 1 2.31 -0.02 40.50
C MET A 1 3.35 0.67 39.66
N ASP A 2 4.40 -0.04 39.27
CA ASP A 2 5.40 0.52 38.35
C ASP A 2 4.73 0.75 36.99
N ARG A 3 4.86 1.96 36.43
CA ARG A 3 4.33 2.26 35.09
C ARG A 3 5.15 1.48 34.07
N THR A 4 4.50 0.87 33.08
CA THR A 4 5.23 0.18 32.00
C THR A 4 6.05 1.18 31.17
N THR A 5 7.08 0.73 30.46
CA THR A 5 7.86 1.61 29.56
C THR A 5 6.95 2.33 28.56
N ARG A 6 5.94 1.63 28.02
CA ARG A 6 4.89 2.21 27.17
C ARG A 6 4.14 3.35 27.87
N ASP A 7 3.68 3.13 29.10
CA ASP A 7 2.95 4.17 29.84
C ASP A 7 3.83 5.39 30.09
N ARG A 8 5.13 5.20 30.35
CA ARG A 8 6.09 6.29 30.57
C ARG A 8 6.31 7.11 29.30
N VAL A 9 6.48 6.46 28.14
CA VAL A 9 6.58 7.13 26.84
C VAL A 9 5.30 7.91 26.52
N LEU A 10 4.13 7.27 26.63
CA LEU A 10 2.85 7.92 26.33
C LEU A 10 2.58 9.10 27.26
N THR A 11 2.92 8.96 28.55
CA THR A 11 2.80 10.06 29.51
C THR A 11 3.73 11.22 29.13
N ALA A 12 4.99 10.93 28.75
CA ALA A 12 5.92 11.97 28.33
C ALA A 12 5.39 12.72 27.09
N LEU A 13 4.95 12.00 26.06
CA LEU A 13 4.43 12.63 24.85
C LEU A 13 3.18 13.50 25.12
N ASP A 14 2.31 13.09 26.05
CA ASP A 14 1.09 13.82 26.40
C ASP A 14 1.34 15.00 27.36
N GLU A 15 2.14 14.81 28.42
CA GLU A 15 2.38 15.82 29.46
C GLU A 15 3.35 16.93 29.01
N TYR A 16 4.34 16.61 28.18
CA TYR A 16 5.31 17.60 27.69
C TYR A 16 4.79 18.39 26.47
N GLY A 17 3.64 18.02 25.89
CA GLY A 17 3.08 18.72 24.73
C GLY A 17 4.01 18.74 23.52
N ILE A 18 4.82 17.69 23.36
CA ILE A 18 5.81 17.58 22.28
C ILE A 18 5.08 17.49 20.95
N ASP A 19 5.48 18.35 20.00
CA ASP A 19 4.98 18.29 18.64
C ASP A 19 5.40 16.96 17.99
N LEU A 20 4.41 16.18 17.55
CA LEU A 20 4.67 14.96 16.79
C LEU A 20 5.15 15.28 15.36
N PRO A 21 5.87 14.36 14.72
CA PRO A 21 6.24 14.49 13.32
C PRO A 21 5.03 14.76 12.41
N LYS A 22 5.22 15.61 11.40
CA LYS A 22 4.17 15.98 10.42
C LYS A 22 4.00 14.95 9.30
N ASP A 23 4.03 13.69 9.66
CA ASP A 23 3.91 12.56 8.74
C ASP A 23 2.59 11.79 8.95
N GLY A 24 1.66 12.35 9.73
CA GLY A 24 0.37 11.73 10.04
C GLY A 24 0.40 10.78 11.24
N LEU A 25 1.50 10.74 12.00
CA LEU A 25 1.55 10.10 13.32
C LEU A 25 0.68 10.87 14.33
N THR A 26 -0.08 10.14 15.14
CA THR A 26 -0.91 10.71 16.22
C THR A 26 -0.70 9.94 17.51
N LEU A 27 -0.97 10.56 18.66
CA LEU A 27 -0.91 9.87 19.97
C LEU A 27 -1.83 8.64 20.01
N GLU A 28 -2.97 8.69 19.34
CA GLU A 28 -3.89 7.56 19.20
C GLU A 28 -3.23 6.41 18.42
N LYS A 29 -2.62 6.69 17.26
CA LYS A 29 -1.89 5.68 16.48
C LYS A 29 -0.74 5.07 17.28
N ILE A 30 0.03 5.88 18.01
CA ILE A 30 1.10 5.38 18.89
C ILE A 30 0.51 4.47 19.98
N ARG A 31 -0.59 4.90 20.61
CA ARG A 31 -1.26 4.11 21.64
C ARG A 31 -1.76 2.78 21.10
N GLU A 32 -2.35 2.73 19.91
CA GLU A 32 -2.98 1.52 19.40
C GLU A 32 -2.00 0.56 18.71
N ARG A 33 -1.01 1.11 18.01
CA ARG A 33 -0.20 0.35 17.04
C ARG A 33 1.28 0.31 17.35
N ALA A 34 1.80 1.21 18.18
CA ALA A 34 3.24 1.24 18.44
C ALA A 34 3.68 0.14 19.40
N PHE A 35 4.93 -0.28 19.25
CA PHE A 35 5.57 -1.34 20.01
C PHE A 35 7.07 -1.05 20.18
N GLY A 36 7.78 -1.92 20.91
CA GLY A 36 9.23 -1.78 21.08
C GLY A 36 9.66 -0.53 21.85
N PHE A 37 8.83 -0.05 22.78
CA PHE A 37 9.08 1.19 23.51
C PHE A 37 10.38 1.17 24.32
N GLN A 38 11.16 2.25 24.22
CA GLN A 38 12.31 2.53 25.07
C GLN A 38 12.15 3.93 25.70
N PHE A 39 12.67 4.09 26.92
CA PHE A 39 12.58 5.34 27.65
C PHE A 39 13.76 5.51 28.59
N GLU A 40 14.56 6.54 28.33
CA GLU A 40 15.68 6.98 29.13
C GLU A 40 15.39 8.42 29.58
N SER A 41 15.09 8.57 30.87
CA SER A 41 14.53 9.82 31.41
C SER A 41 15.45 11.01 31.19
N GLY A 42 15.00 11.99 30.42
CA GLY A 42 15.77 13.20 30.13
C GLY A 42 16.87 13.02 29.08
N GLU A 43 16.95 11.84 28.46
CA GLU A 43 17.88 11.57 27.36
C GLU A 43 17.09 11.26 26.09
N MET A 44 16.33 10.16 26.08
CA MET A 44 15.58 9.76 24.89
C MET A 44 14.30 8.97 25.18
N LEU A 45 13.40 8.98 24.21
CA LEU A 45 12.37 7.97 24.08
C LEU A 45 12.34 7.43 22.66
N SER A 46 11.93 6.17 22.50
CA SER A 46 11.70 5.62 21.18
C SER A 46 10.56 4.61 21.15
N PHE A 47 9.98 4.42 19.97
CA PHE A 47 9.00 3.38 19.67
C PHE A 47 9.02 3.06 18.18
N ARG A 48 8.46 1.92 17.85
CA ARG A 48 8.30 1.47 16.46
C ARG A 48 6.85 1.38 16.09
N ILE A 49 6.54 1.64 14.84
CA ILE A 49 5.21 1.49 14.28
C ILE A 49 5.32 0.97 12.86
N GLU A 50 4.49 -0.01 12.52
CA GLU A 50 4.30 -0.40 11.13
C GLU A 50 3.30 0.56 10.49
N ARG A 51 3.72 1.18 9.39
CA ARG A 51 2.96 2.11 8.59
C ARG A 51 2.55 1.43 7.29
N HIS A 52 1.35 1.77 6.84
CA HIS A 52 0.93 1.48 5.49
C HIS A 52 0.75 2.84 4.83
N PRO A 53 1.73 3.36 4.08
CA PRO A 53 1.46 4.47 3.16
C PRO A 53 0.35 3.96 2.22
N THR A 54 -0.87 4.42 2.48
CA THR A 54 -2.07 3.91 1.82
C THR A 54 -2.00 4.29 0.36
N MET A 55 -2.19 3.31 -0.51
CA MET A 55 -2.52 3.53 -1.91
C MET A 55 -3.73 2.68 -2.21
N TYR A 56 -4.70 3.25 -2.91
CA TYR A 56 -5.69 2.43 -3.56
C TYR A 56 -5.08 2.00 -4.89
N LEU A 57 -5.03 0.70 -5.17
CA LEU A 57 -4.59 0.26 -6.50
C LEU A 57 -5.53 0.77 -7.58
N SER A 58 -6.78 1.14 -7.31
CA SER A 58 -7.58 1.93 -8.27
C SER A 58 -7.99 3.26 -7.65
N ASP A 59 -8.17 4.32 -8.43
CA ASP A 59 -8.69 5.62 -7.94
C ASP A 59 -10.04 5.50 -7.17
N MET A 60 -10.70 4.34 -7.23
CA MET A 60 -12.04 4.06 -6.71
C MET A 60 -12.09 3.02 -5.58
N GLY A 61 -11.05 2.20 -5.40
CA GLY A 61 -11.06 1.03 -4.52
C GLY A 61 -12.02 -0.09 -4.98
N ALA A 62 -11.94 -1.27 -4.36
CA ALA A 62 -12.92 -2.34 -4.57
C ALA A 62 -14.22 -2.01 -3.81
N PRO A 63 -15.40 -2.00 -4.46
CA PRO A 63 -16.65 -1.65 -3.80
C PRO A 63 -16.93 -2.49 -2.53
N GLY A 64 -17.01 -1.84 -1.38
CA GLY A 64 -17.35 -2.49 -0.11
C GLY A 64 -16.19 -3.17 0.62
N VAL A 65 -14.94 -2.94 0.20
CA VAL A 65 -13.74 -3.46 0.88
C VAL A 65 -12.90 -2.30 1.43
N ASP A 66 -12.79 -2.21 2.76
CA ASP A 66 -11.96 -1.21 3.46
C ASP A 66 -10.44 -1.53 3.41
N THR A 67 -10.05 -2.63 2.77
CA THR A 67 -8.66 -3.09 2.66
C THR A 67 -8.10 -2.74 1.29
N SER A 68 -6.93 -2.10 1.28
CA SER A 68 -6.23 -1.81 0.02
C SER A 68 -5.81 -3.10 -0.69
N PRO A 69 -6.00 -3.21 -2.03
CA PRO A 69 -5.58 -4.37 -2.80
C PRO A 69 -4.07 -4.67 -2.78
N ALA A 70 -3.23 -3.63 -2.64
CA ALA A 70 -1.80 -3.78 -2.43
C ALA A 70 -1.23 -2.59 -1.66
N ARG A 71 -0.23 -2.86 -0.82
CA ARG A 71 0.31 -1.86 0.09
C ARG A 71 1.74 -2.18 0.48
N PHE A 72 2.48 -1.13 0.82
CA PHE A 72 3.71 -1.29 1.57
C PHE A 72 3.43 -1.45 3.06
N HIS A 73 4.25 -2.29 3.68
CA HIS A 73 4.40 -2.44 5.12
C HIS A 73 5.77 -1.85 5.47
N VAL A 74 5.73 -0.63 6.02
CA VAL A 74 6.94 0.12 6.34
C VAL A 74 7.10 0.13 7.85
N LEU A 75 8.11 -0.58 8.35
CA LEU A 75 8.47 -0.54 9.76
C LEU A 75 9.32 0.70 10.01
N THR A 76 8.82 1.62 10.82
CA THR A 76 9.50 2.88 11.15
C THR A 76 9.81 2.94 12.64
N GLU A 77 11.04 3.33 12.99
CA GLU A 77 11.44 3.71 14.33
C GLU A 77 11.38 5.23 14.48
N TYR A 78 10.75 5.66 15.57
CA TYR A 78 10.68 7.04 15.98
C TYR A 78 11.48 7.17 17.27
N GLN A 79 12.47 8.03 17.25
CA GLN A 79 13.27 8.39 18.41
C GLN A 79 13.16 9.89 18.63
N LEU A 80 12.92 10.29 19.87
CA LEU A 80 12.95 11.68 20.30
C LEU A 80 14.12 11.86 21.25
N ASP A 81 15.02 12.78 20.93
CA ASP A 81 15.97 13.32 21.89
C ASP A 81 15.24 14.30 22.81
N LEU A 82 15.24 14.02 24.11
CA LEU A 82 14.53 14.84 25.10
C LEU A 82 15.32 16.09 25.53
N THR A 83 16.59 16.18 25.13
CA THR A 83 17.47 17.30 25.44
C THR A 83 17.17 18.52 24.57
N ASP A 84 16.88 18.28 23.30
CA ASP A 84 16.63 19.31 22.29
C ASP A 84 15.29 19.17 21.55
N GLU A 85 14.48 18.17 21.94
CA GLU A 85 13.16 17.87 21.38
C GLU A 85 13.18 17.53 19.88
N THR A 86 14.30 16.98 19.39
CA THR A 86 14.46 16.58 17.99
C THR A 86 14.00 15.14 17.75
N TRP A 87 13.16 14.97 16.71
CA TRP A 87 12.79 13.65 16.19
C TRP A 87 13.82 13.11 15.20
N HIS A 88 14.28 11.90 15.44
CA HIS A 88 14.98 11.03 14.50
C HIS A 88 14.02 9.94 14.05
N ILE A 89 13.81 9.84 12.74
CA ILE A 89 12.85 8.90 12.14
C ILE A 89 13.64 8.02 11.17
N GLU A 90 13.59 6.71 11.39
CA GLU A 90 14.32 5.73 10.60
C GLU A 90 13.38 4.67 10.05
N GLU A 91 13.45 4.43 8.73
CA GLU A 91 12.81 3.27 8.11
C GLU A 91 13.70 2.05 8.31
N LEU A 92 13.21 1.06 9.07
CA LEU A 92 13.95 -0.16 9.38
C LEU A 92 13.78 -1.24 8.31
N SER A 93 12.58 -1.34 7.74
CA SER A 93 12.26 -2.26 6.65
C SER A 93 11.04 -1.81 5.87
N SER A 94 10.97 -2.21 4.60
CA SER A 94 9.81 -2.03 3.73
C SER A 94 9.55 -3.33 2.99
N THR A 95 8.33 -3.85 3.09
CA THR A 95 7.86 -5.01 2.32
C THR A 95 6.61 -4.64 1.54
N PHE A 96 6.46 -5.17 0.34
CA PHE A 96 5.27 -5.01 -0.47
C PHE A 96 4.40 -6.26 -0.36
N GLU A 97 3.10 -6.08 -0.22
CA GLU A 97 2.12 -7.18 -0.19
C GLU A 97 0.90 -6.79 -1.01
N TYR A 98 0.32 -7.77 -1.71
CA TYR A 98 -0.93 -7.63 -2.46
C TYR A 98 -1.82 -8.86 -2.30
N GLU A 99 -3.12 -8.65 -2.47
CA GLU A 99 -4.14 -9.70 -2.43
C GLU A 99 -4.67 -9.91 -3.86
N PRO A 100 -4.30 -11.01 -4.55
CA PRO A 100 -4.58 -11.18 -5.98
C PRO A 100 -6.03 -10.91 -6.39
N TRP A 101 -7.00 -11.43 -5.63
CA TRP A 101 -8.41 -11.24 -5.95
C TRP A 101 -8.85 -9.77 -5.83
N LEU A 102 -8.30 -9.03 -4.85
CA LEU A 102 -8.60 -7.61 -4.69
C LEU A 102 -7.99 -6.77 -5.81
N VAL A 103 -6.84 -7.18 -6.34
CA VAL A 103 -6.22 -6.53 -7.51
C VAL A 103 -7.13 -6.68 -8.73
N ILE A 104 -7.60 -7.91 -9.01
CA ILE A 104 -8.55 -8.19 -10.08
C ILE A 104 -9.84 -7.37 -9.91
N GLU A 105 -10.44 -7.39 -8.72
CA GLU A 105 -11.70 -6.66 -8.48
C GLU A 105 -11.50 -5.13 -8.60
N ALA A 106 -10.35 -4.61 -8.19
CA ALA A 106 -10.08 -3.17 -8.26
C ALA A 106 -9.86 -2.67 -9.69
N GLU A 107 -9.20 -3.48 -10.53
CA GLU A 107 -8.84 -3.09 -11.90
C GLU A 107 -9.88 -3.52 -12.95
N LEU A 108 -10.49 -4.69 -12.76
CA LEU A 108 -11.39 -5.33 -13.73
C LEU A 108 -12.84 -5.45 -13.21
N GLY A 109 -13.06 -5.25 -11.92
CA GLY A 109 -14.36 -5.41 -11.27
C GLY A 109 -15.32 -4.24 -11.45
N ALA A 110 -16.45 -4.29 -10.73
CA ALA A 110 -17.62 -3.45 -11.00
C ALA A 110 -17.49 -1.97 -10.60
N GLY A 111 -16.37 -1.60 -9.95
CA GLY A 111 -16.06 -0.22 -9.58
C GLY A 111 -15.29 0.58 -10.63
N GLY A 112 -14.82 -0.08 -11.70
CA GLY A 112 -13.87 0.47 -12.67
C GLY A 112 -14.41 0.61 -14.11
N PRO A 113 -13.53 0.57 -15.13
CA PRO A 113 -13.87 0.66 -16.56
C PRO A 113 -14.48 -0.65 -17.11
N GLN A 114 -15.24 -1.35 -16.28
CA GLN A 114 -15.76 -2.69 -16.53
C GLN A 114 -16.51 -2.79 -17.86
N GLU A 115 -17.34 -1.78 -18.19
CA GLU A 115 -18.06 -1.75 -19.47
C GLU A 115 -17.11 -1.71 -20.67
N MET A 116 -16.02 -0.94 -20.59
CA MET A 116 -15.01 -0.88 -21.67
C MET A 116 -14.23 -2.20 -21.77
N ILE A 117 -13.88 -2.81 -20.64
CA ILE A 117 -13.18 -4.10 -20.60
C ILE A 117 -14.06 -5.20 -21.20
N GLN A 118 -15.35 -5.26 -20.82
CA GLN A 118 -16.29 -6.24 -21.38
C GLN A 118 -16.49 -6.05 -22.89
N MET A 119 -16.61 -4.81 -23.36
CA MET A 119 -16.65 -4.53 -24.80
C MET A 119 -15.37 -4.99 -25.51
N GLY A 120 -14.19 -4.74 -24.93
CA GLY A 120 -12.93 -5.21 -25.47
C GLY A 120 -12.85 -6.74 -25.56
N ILE A 121 -13.32 -7.45 -24.52
CA ILE A 121 -13.41 -8.91 -24.50
C ILE A 121 -14.34 -9.42 -25.61
N GLU A 122 -15.49 -8.79 -25.80
CA GLU A 122 -16.42 -9.15 -26.89
C GLU A 122 -15.80 -8.93 -28.28
N ASP A 123 -15.08 -7.84 -28.48
CA ASP A 123 -14.38 -7.52 -29.74
C ASP A 123 -13.28 -8.55 -30.04
N VAL A 124 -12.48 -8.92 -29.04
CA VAL A 124 -11.43 -9.96 -29.15
C VAL A 124 -12.02 -11.31 -29.53
N ARG A 125 -13.09 -11.72 -28.86
CA ARG A 125 -13.78 -13.00 -29.14
C ARG A 125 -14.41 -13.06 -30.53
N ALA A 126 -14.83 -11.90 -31.07
CA ALA A 126 -15.46 -11.81 -32.38
C ALA A 126 -14.45 -11.69 -33.53
N ALA A 127 -13.16 -11.50 -33.24
CA ALA A 127 -12.12 -11.32 -34.24
C ALA A 127 -11.78 -12.62 -34.99
N ASP A 128 -11.29 -12.47 -36.23
CA ASP A 128 -10.78 -13.59 -37.03
C ASP A 128 -9.48 -14.19 -36.44
N ASP A 129 -8.70 -13.36 -35.73
CA ASP A 129 -7.49 -13.73 -34.99
C ASP A 129 -7.56 -13.14 -33.56
N PRO A 130 -8.15 -13.88 -32.61
CA PRO A 130 -8.33 -13.39 -31.24
C PRO A 130 -7.04 -13.10 -30.49
N GLU A 131 -5.94 -13.82 -30.76
CA GLU A 131 -4.65 -13.55 -30.10
C GLU A 131 -4.08 -12.19 -30.56
N ALA A 132 -4.08 -11.93 -31.87
CA ALA A 132 -3.61 -10.65 -32.39
C ALA A 132 -4.53 -9.48 -31.97
N ALA A 133 -5.85 -9.71 -31.93
CA ALA A 133 -6.81 -8.71 -31.49
C ALA A 133 -6.67 -8.37 -29.99
N PHE A 134 -6.28 -9.33 -29.17
CA PHE A 134 -6.05 -9.10 -27.73
C PHE A 134 -4.99 -8.02 -27.51
N ASP A 135 -3.83 -8.19 -28.15
CA ASP A 135 -2.73 -7.25 -28.02
C ASP A 135 -3.17 -5.85 -28.50
N ASP A 136 -3.82 -5.75 -29.66
CA ASP A 136 -4.30 -4.46 -30.19
C ASP A 136 -5.33 -3.75 -29.28
N VAL A 137 -6.23 -4.51 -28.62
CA VAL A 137 -7.30 -3.95 -27.78
C VAL A 137 -6.80 -3.58 -26.39
N PHE A 138 -5.90 -4.38 -25.81
CA PHE A 138 -5.49 -4.24 -24.41
C PHE A 138 -4.08 -3.65 -24.21
N GLU A 139 -3.27 -3.42 -25.25
CA GLU A 139 -1.92 -2.82 -25.13
C GLU A 139 -1.92 -1.55 -24.27
N SER A 140 -2.83 -0.60 -24.53
CA SER A 140 -2.91 0.65 -23.75
C SER A 140 -3.26 0.45 -22.27
N TRP A 141 -3.96 -0.64 -21.93
CA TRP A 141 -4.27 -0.99 -20.54
C TRP A 141 -3.06 -1.61 -19.85
N ILE A 142 -2.33 -2.46 -20.56
CA ILE A 142 -1.10 -3.09 -20.08
C ILE A 142 -0.04 -2.00 -19.82
N ASP A 143 0.19 -1.10 -20.79
CA ASP A 143 1.09 0.04 -20.64
C ASP A 143 0.72 0.90 -19.42
N HIS A 144 -0.58 1.15 -19.23
CA HIS A 144 -1.06 1.91 -18.08
C HIS A 144 -0.74 1.20 -16.76
N TRP A 145 -0.97 -0.12 -16.66
CA TRP A 145 -0.61 -0.89 -15.47
C TRP A 145 0.89 -0.96 -15.24
N GLU A 146 1.70 -1.07 -16.29
CA GLU A 146 3.16 -1.04 -16.20
C GLU A 146 3.68 0.27 -15.62
N GLU A 147 3.14 1.42 -16.06
CA GLU A 147 3.48 2.74 -15.52
C GLU A 147 3.00 2.88 -14.07
N LYS A 148 1.75 2.48 -13.81
CA LYS A 148 1.11 2.59 -12.50
C LYS A 148 1.79 1.76 -11.42
N PHE A 149 2.26 0.57 -11.75
CA PHE A 149 2.99 -0.30 -10.81
C PHE A 149 4.50 -0.08 -10.85
N ASP A 150 5.01 0.88 -11.62
CA ASP A 150 6.43 1.26 -11.57
C ASP A 150 6.76 1.96 -10.25
N GLU A 151 5.91 2.89 -9.83
CA GLU A 151 6.05 3.63 -8.60
C GLU A 151 4.70 3.86 -7.94
N LEU A 152 4.69 3.70 -6.63
CA LEU A 152 3.51 3.68 -5.80
C LEU A 152 3.79 4.59 -4.58
N ASP A 153 3.20 5.80 -4.57
CA ASP A 153 3.40 6.87 -3.57
C ASP A 153 4.89 7.23 -3.35
N GLY A 154 5.64 7.40 -4.44
CA GLY A 154 7.08 7.68 -4.35
C GLY A 154 7.95 6.45 -4.11
N ARG A 155 7.38 5.25 -4.06
CA ARG A 155 8.10 4.00 -3.75
C ARG A 155 8.03 3.02 -4.92
N PRO A 156 9.18 2.52 -5.41
CA PRO A 156 9.19 1.51 -6.46
C PRO A 156 8.62 0.19 -5.95
N VAL A 157 7.68 -0.39 -6.71
CA VAL A 157 7.21 -1.75 -6.45
C VAL A 157 8.34 -2.72 -6.83
N PRO A 158 8.58 -3.80 -6.06
CA PRO A 158 9.56 -4.80 -6.47
C PRO A 158 9.23 -5.37 -7.86
N ASP A 159 10.22 -5.50 -8.73
CA ASP A 159 10.02 -5.95 -10.12
C ASP A 159 9.29 -7.30 -10.20
N GLU A 160 9.64 -8.26 -9.33
CA GLU A 160 8.98 -9.58 -9.28
C GLU A 160 7.48 -9.48 -8.93
N ASP A 161 7.12 -8.57 -8.02
CA ASP A 161 5.73 -8.36 -7.63
C ASP A 161 4.96 -7.61 -8.73
N LYS A 162 5.61 -6.64 -9.38
CA LYS A 162 5.07 -5.91 -10.54
C LYS A 162 4.75 -6.85 -11.69
N GLU A 163 5.71 -7.68 -12.09
CA GLU A 163 5.54 -8.69 -13.13
C GLU A 163 4.40 -9.67 -12.77
N ALA A 164 4.37 -10.16 -11.53
CA ALA A 164 3.32 -11.09 -11.09
C ALA A 164 1.91 -10.46 -11.10
N ILE A 165 1.79 -9.18 -10.75
CA ILE A 165 0.51 -8.45 -10.82
C ILE A 165 0.06 -8.26 -12.28
N LEU A 166 0.98 -7.92 -13.18
CA LEU A 166 0.67 -7.76 -14.60
C LEU A 166 0.24 -9.10 -15.22
N ASP A 167 0.98 -10.17 -14.95
CA ASP A 167 0.63 -11.52 -15.40
C ASP A 167 -0.74 -11.96 -14.89
N LEU A 168 -1.07 -11.61 -13.64
CA LEU A 168 -2.38 -11.88 -13.05
C LEU A 168 -3.51 -11.17 -13.82
N LEU A 169 -3.35 -9.87 -14.10
CA LEU A 169 -4.37 -9.08 -14.79
C LEU A 169 -4.54 -9.49 -16.26
N ILE A 170 -3.42 -9.71 -16.95
CA ILE A 170 -3.42 -10.18 -18.35
C ILE A 170 -4.01 -11.59 -18.44
N GLY A 171 -3.62 -12.49 -17.52
CA GLY A 171 -4.15 -13.85 -17.45
C GLY A 171 -5.66 -13.86 -17.24
N GLU A 172 -6.17 -13.03 -16.34
CA GLU A 172 -7.61 -12.88 -16.11
C GLU A 172 -8.35 -12.35 -17.36
N LEU A 173 -7.79 -11.35 -18.04
CA LEU A 173 -8.37 -10.85 -19.30
C LEU A 173 -8.39 -11.94 -20.39
N LYS A 174 -7.31 -12.72 -20.52
CA LYS A 174 -7.24 -13.84 -21.48
C LYS A 174 -8.23 -14.95 -21.15
N GLU A 175 -8.36 -15.31 -19.88
CA GLU A 175 -9.36 -16.29 -19.42
C GLU A 175 -10.78 -15.81 -19.75
N GLN A 176 -11.09 -14.55 -19.46
CA GLN A 176 -12.37 -13.96 -19.83
C GLN A 176 -12.56 -13.87 -21.35
N ALA A 177 -11.49 -13.71 -22.14
CA ALA A 177 -11.55 -13.75 -23.61
C ALA A 177 -11.57 -15.17 -24.21
N GLU A 178 -11.51 -16.23 -23.39
CA GLU A 178 -11.39 -17.63 -23.84
C GLU A 178 -10.12 -17.91 -24.65
N LEU A 179 -9.02 -17.24 -24.29
CA LEU A 179 -7.68 -17.46 -24.84
C LEU A 179 -6.84 -18.36 -23.91
N ASP A 180 -6.09 -19.28 -24.50
CA ASP A 180 -5.16 -20.19 -23.80
C ASP A 180 -3.80 -19.53 -23.48
#